data_AF-A0A1E1XQU0-F1
#
_entry.id   AF-A0A1E1XQU0-F1
#
_cell.length_a   1.000
_cell.length_b   1.000
_cell.length_c   1.000
_cell.angle_alpha   90.00
_cell.angle_beta   90.00
_cell.angle_gamma   90.00
#
_symmetry.space_group_name_H-M   'P 1'
#
loop_
_entity.id
_entity.type
_entity.pdbx_description
1 polymer ?
#
loop_
_entity_poly.entity_id
_entity_poly.type
_entity_poly.pdbx_seq_one_letter_code
_entity_poly.pdbx_strand_id
1 'polypeptide(L)'
;IFLAADVVYDDHLTDCLFELLLKAVTRAEQAVYIALEKRVNFTLEDLDAVSPSHIHFTRWLERLRSHGWLVNSLDLSGVPQYFSGYSRDSYLELWQLKPS
;
A
#
# COMPACT_ATOMS: atom_id res chain seq x y z
N ILE A 1 -4.33 -15.36 -4.45
CA ILE A 1 -4.00 -14.34 -3.42
C ILE A 1 -2.62 -13.80 -3.77
N PHE A 2 -2.46 -12.48 -3.75
CA PHE A 2 -1.17 -11.82 -3.94
C PHE A 2 -0.81 -11.09 -2.65
N LEU A 3 0.43 -11.23 -2.20
CA LEU A 3 0.93 -10.59 -0.98
C LEU A 3 2.17 -9.78 -1.36
N ALA A 4 2.21 -8.53 -0.92
CA ALA A 4 3.37 -7.66 -1.07
C ALA A 4 3.61 -6.92 0.25
N ALA A 5 4.87 -6.81 0.66
CA ALA A 5 5.28 -6.11 1.86
C ALA A 5 6.49 -5.24 1.57
N ASP A 6 6.48 -3.99 2.04
CA ASP A 6 7.60 -3.04 1.91
C ASP A 6 8.06 -2.81 0.45
N VAL A 7 7.08 -2.73 -0.47
CA VAL A 7 7.31 -2.55 -1.91
C VAL A 7 7.14 -1.11 -2.40
N VAL A 8 6.80 -0.17 -1.51
CA VAL A 8 6.51 1.23 -1.83
C VAL A 8 7.65 2.11 -1.32
N TYR A 9 8.64 2.35 -2.18
CA TYR A 9 9.79 3.22 -1.87
C TYR A 9 10.38 3.93 -3.10
N ASP A 10 9.84 3.63 -4.29
CA ASP A 10 10.21 4.24 -5.56
C ASP A 10 8.96 4.27 -6.45
N ASP A 11 8.75 5.38 -7.14
CA ASP A 11 7.53 5.62 -7.89
C ASP A 11 7.44 4.73 -9.14
N HIS A 12 8.56 4.51 -9.83
CA HIS A 12 8.61 3.66 -11.02
C HIS A 12 8.39 2.18 -10.68
N LEU A 13 8.98 1.70 -9.57
CA LEU A 13 8.71 0.34 -9.09
C LEU A 13 7.26 0.18 -8.64
N THR A 14 6.68 1.21 -8.02
CA THR A 14 5.26 1.24 -7.66
C THR A 14 4.38 1.16 -8.90
N ASP A 15 4.69 1.92 -9.96
CA ASP A 15 3.99 1.85 -11.24
C ASP A 15 4.06 0.44 -11.84
N CYS A 16 5.25 -0.13 -11.94
CA CYS A 16 5.46 -1.47 -12.45
C CYS A 16 4.68 -2.53 -11.65
N LEU A 17 4.63 -2.39 -10.33
CA LEU A 17 3.85 -3.27 -9.46
C LEU A 17 2.36 -3.20 -9.79
N PHE A 18 1.77 -2.00 -9.86
CA PHE A 18 0.34 -1.86 -10.16
C PHE A 18 0.00 -2.32 -11.58
N GLU A 19 0.85 -2.04 -12.56
CA GLU A 19 0.68 -2.56 -13.93
C GLU A 19 0.72 -4.10 -13.97
N LEU A 20 1.62 -4.72 -13.20
CA LEU A 20 1.67 -6.17 -13.06
C LEU A 20 0.39 -6.71 -12.40
N LEU A 21 -0.06 -6.10 -11.31
CA LEU A 21 -1.26 -6.51 -10.58
C LEU A 21 -2.51 -6.39 -11.46
N LEU A 22 -2.65 -5.32 -12.25
CA LEU A 22 -3.75 -5.14 -13.19
C LEU A 22 -3.81 -6.25 -14.25
N LYS A 23 -2.65 -6.80 -14.66
CA LYS A 23 -2.57 -7.92 -15.61
C LYS A 23 -2.79 -9.28 -14.94
N ALA A 24 -2.36 -9.43 -13.68
CA ALA A 24 -2.35 -10.71 -12.97
C ALA A 24 -3.64 -11.01 -12.18
N VAL A 25 -4.34 -9.97 -11.73
CA VAL A 25 -5.52 -10.06 -10.87
C VAL A 25 -6.76 -9.78 -11.72
N THR A 26 -7.31 -10.84 -12.31
CA THR A 26 -8.38 -10.75 -13.31
C THR A 26 -9.72 -11.28 -12.81
N ARG A 27 -9.77 -11.85 -11.61
CA ARG A 27 -10.97 -12.50 -11.05
C ARG A 27 -11.37 -11.89 -9.71
N ALA A 28 -12.67 -11.73 -9.49
CA ALA A 28 -13.24 -11.17 -8.26
C ALA A 28 -12.93 -11.99 -6.98
N GLU A 29 -12.61 -13.28 -7.12
CA GLU A 29 -12.17 -14.11 -5.99
C GLU A 29 -10.73 -13.82 -5.56
N GLN A 30 -9.92 -13.21 -6.43
CA GLN A 30 -8.55 -12.85 -6.10
C GLN A 30 -8.54 -11.59 -5.22
N ALA A 31 -7.54 -11.53 -4.36
CA ALA A 31 -7.26 -10.36 -3.52
C ALA A 31 -5.76 -10.12 -3.49
N VAL A 32 -5.40 -8.86 -3.47
CA VAL A 32 -4.05 -8.37 -3.22
C VAL A 32 -4.02 -7.77 -1.82
N TYR A 33 -3.03 -8.16 -1.03
CA TYR A 33 -2.72 -7.52 0.24
C TYR A 33 -1.37 -6.83 0.14
N ILE A 34 -1.35 -5.54 0.44
CA ILE A 34 -0.13 -4.71 0.43
C ILE A 34 0.09 -4.18 1.84
N ALA A 35 1.18 -4.61 2.47
CA ALA A 35 1.65 -4.07 3.73
C ALA A 35 2.79 -3.08 3.49
N LEU A 36 2.76 -1.92 4.14
CA LEU A 36 3.84 -0.94 4.05
C LEU A 36 3.98 -0.14 5.34
N GLU A 37 5.20 0.33 5.59
CA GLU A 37 5.51 1.32 6.61
C GLU A 37 5.87 2.63 5.90
N LYS A 38 5.18 3.73 6.22
CA LYS A 38 5.44 5.04 5.61
C LYS A 38 6.87 5.48 5.91
N ARG A 39 7.65 5.73 4.85
CA ARG A 39 9.00 6.30 4.97
C ARG A 39 8.91 7.82 4.86
N VAL A 40 8.75 8.47 6.01
CA VAL A 40 8.73 9.94 6.08
C VAL A 40 10.17 10.45 6.02
N ASN A 41 10.48 11.22 5.00
CA ASN A 41 11.76 11.88 4.83
C ASN A 41 11.57 13.38 5.01
N PHE A 42 12.48 14.01 5.75
CA PHE A 42 12.61 15.46 5.71
C PHE A 42 13.45 15.82 4.49
N THR A 43 12.91 16.66 3.60
CA THR A 43 13.65 17.16 2.44
C THR A 43 13.83 18.67 2.58
N LEU A 44 14.98 19.18 2.14
CA LEU A 44 15.20 20.63 2.09
C LEU A 44 14.36 21.32 1.00
N GLU A 45 13.88 20.55 0.02
CA GLU A 45 13.05 21.03 -1.07
C GLU A 45 11.61 21.27 -0.61
N ASP A 46 11.04 20.37 0.18
CA ASP A 46 9.69 20.50 0.72
C ASP A 46 9.64 21.30 2.03
N LEU A 47 10.80 21.47 2.69
CA LEU A 47 10.95 22.07 4.03
C LEU A 47 10.00 21.44 5.07
N ASP A 48 9.59 20.19 4.84
CA ASP A 48 8.60 19.46 5.62
C ASP A 48 8.90 17.95 5.63
N ALA A 49 8.28 17.25 6.57
CA ALA A 49 8.35 15.80 6.68
C ALA A 49 7.31 15.18 5.74
N VAL A 50 7.75 14.73 4.57
CA VAL A 50 6.88 14.16 3.53
C VAL A 50 7.21 12.70 3.25
N SER A 51 6.25 11.97 2.69
CA SER A 51 6.46 10.60 2.21
C SER A 51 6.07 10.50 0.73
N PRO A 52 6.92 10.97 -0.21
CA PRO A 52 6.57 11.10 -1.63
C PRO A 52 6.05 9.80 -2.25
N SER A 53 6.72 8.66 -2.00
CA SER A 53 6.30 7.36 -2.52
C SER A 53 4.96 6.89 -1.94
N HIS A 54 4.63 7.29 -0.70
CA HIS A 54 3.28 7.03 -0.13
C HIS A 54 2.22 7.88 -0.81
N ILE A 55 2.52 9.14 -1.12
CA ILE A 55 1.62 10.01 -1.88
C ILE A 55 1.38 9.42 -3.28
N HIS A 56 2.42 8.94 -3.95
CA HIS A 56 2.27 8.28 -5.24
C HIS A 56 1.44 6.98 -5.16
N PHE A 57 1.70 6.16 -4.15
CA PHE A 57 0.91 4.96 -3.87
C PHE A 57 -0.58 5.26 -3.61
N THR A 58 -0.90 6.29 -2.82
CA THR A 58 -2.30 6.66 -2.55
C THR A 58 -3.04 7.13 -3.81
N ARG A 59 -2.35 7.81 -4.74
CA ARG A 59 -2.92 8.14 -6.06
C ARG A 59 -3.26 6.89 -6.87
N TRP A 60 -2.45 5.83 -6.80
CA TRP A 60 -2.79 4.55 -7.41
C TRP A 60 -4.02 3.90 -6.78
N LEU A 61 -4.14 3.96 -5.46
CA LEU A 61 -5.33 3.46 -4.75
C LEU A 61 -6.61 4.20 -5.18
N GLU A 62 -6.55 5.52 -5.33
CA GLU A 62 -7.65 6.34 -5.84
C GLU A 62 -8.00 5.98 -7.29
N ARG A 63 -6.99 5.78 -8.14
CA ARG A 63 -7.18 5.32 -9.52
C ARG A 63 -7.86 3.95 -9.57
N LEU A 64 -7.45 3.01 -8.73
CA LEU A 64 -8.10 1.70 -8.67
C LEU A 64 -9.58 1.83 -8.25
N ARG A 65 -9.88 2.65 -7.23
CA ARG A 65 -11.27 2.93 -6.81
C ARG A 65 -12.12 3.49 -7.96
N SER A 66 -11.58 4.44 -8.74
CA SER A 66 -12.31 5.02 -9.87
C SER A 66 -12.55 4.02 -11.01
N HIS A 67 -11.74 2.95 -11.07
CA HIS A 67 -11.90 1.85 -12.03
C HIS A 67 -12.66 0.64 -11.42
N GLY A 68 -13.43 0.87 -10.36
CA GLY A 68 -14.34 -0.13 -9.79
C GLY A 68 -13.69 -1.07 -8.78
N TRP A 69 -12.39 -0.99 -8.51
CA TRP A 69 -11.78 -1.87 -7.51
C TRP A 69 -12.26 -1.53 -6.10
N LEU A 70 -12.46 -2.58 -5.30
CA LEU A 70 -12.61 -2.47 -3.86
C LEU A 70 -11.22 -2.23 -3.25
N VAL A 71 -11.06 -1.11 -2.55
CA VAL A 71 -9.80 -0.68 -1.95
C VAL A 71 -10.02 -0.33 -0.49
N ASN A 72 -9.67 -1.28 0.38
CA ASN A 72 -9.94 -1.21 1.81
C ASN A 72 -8.63 -1.08 2.59
N SER A 73 -8.58 -0.13 3.52
CA SER A 73 -7.57 -0.14 4.58
C SER A 73 -8.06 -1.09 5.68
N LEU A 74 -7.19 -1.98 6.14
CA LEU A 74 -7.51 -2.99 7.14
C LEU A 74 -7.02 -2.56 8.53
N ASP A 75 -7.89 -2.72 9.52
CA ASP A 75 -7.52 -2.55 10.91
C ASP A 75 -6.60 -3.70 11.37
N LEU A 76 -5.44 -3.33 11.94
CA LEU A 76 -4.44 -4.25 12.43
C LEU A 76 -4.70 -4.72 13.87
N SER A 77 -5.69 -4.15 14.56
CA SER A 77 -6.02 -4.51 15.95
C SER A 77 -6.36 -6.00 16.12
N GLY A 78 -6.97 -6.61 15.10
CA GLY A 78 -7.30 -8.04 15.06
C GLY A 78 -6.16 -8.96 14.62
N VAL A 79 -5.01 -8.42 14.19
CA VAL A 79 -3.88 -9.21 13.71
C VAL A 79 -2.96 -9.56 14.89
N PRO A 80 -2.64 -10.85 15.14
CA PRO A 80 -1.74 -11.22 16.23
C PRO A 80 -0.36 -10.54 16.11
N GLN A 81 0.20 -10.09 17.24
CA GLN A 81 1.54 -9.52 17.29
C GLN A 81 2.47 -10.47 18.04
N TYR A 82 3.44 -11.05 17.31
CA TYR A 82 4.40 -12.00 17.87
C TYR A 82 5.75 -11.36 18.22
N PHE A 83 6.11 -10.25 17.57
CA PHE A 83 7.36 -9.54 17.85
C PHE A 83 7.20 -8.65 19.09
N SER A 84 7.84 -9.06 20.18
CA SER A 84 7.93 -8.27 21.41
C SER A 84 8.80 -7.03 21.19
N GLY A 85 8.24 -5.84 21.43
CA GLY A 85 8.96 -4.56 21.33
C GLY A 85 8.81 -3.81 19.99
N TYR A 86 8.09 -4.36 19.01
CA TYR A 86 7.74 -3.64 17.78
C TYR A 86 6.42 -2.89 17.95
N SER A 87 6.42 -1.57 17.87
CA SER A 87 5.19 -0.78 17.95
C SER A 87 4.51 -0.70 16.58
N ARG A 88 3.25 -1.09 16.49
CA ARG A 88 2.41 -0.80 15.31
C ARG A 88 1.85 0.60 15.45
N ASP A 89 2.57 1.57 14.95
CA ASP A 89 2.14 2.97 14.96
C ASP A 89 1.33 3.33 13.70
N SER A 90 1.01 4.60 13.55
CA SER A 90 0.23 5.13 12.43
C SER A 90 0.94 5.08 11.06
N TYR A 91 2.21 4.69 11.02
CA TYR A 91 2.97 4.56 9.78
C TYR A 91 2.79 3.18 9.15
N LEU A 92 2.39 2.17 9.92
CA LEU A 92 2.14 0.83 9.42
C LEU A 92 0.72 0.71 8.85
N GLU A 93 0.63 0.33 7.58
CA GLU A 93 -0.63 0.17 6.86
C GLU A 93 -0.75 -1.23 6.24
N LEU A 94 -1.98 -1.74 6.18
CA LEU A 94 -2.33 -2.93 5.43
C LEU A 94 -3.54 -2.63 4.55
N TRP A 95 -3.36 -2.81 3.25
CA TRP A 95 -4.38 -2.57 2.25
C TRP A 95 -4.84 -3.87 1.61
N GLN A 96 -6.15 -3.99 1.40
CA GLN A 96 -6.76 -5.04 0.59
C GLN A 96 -7.33 -4.44 -0.69
N LEU A 97 -6.90 -4.99 -1.83
CA LEU A 97 -7.36 -4.60 -3.15
C LEU A 97 -8.05 -5.79 -3.82
N LYS A 98 -9.24 -5.58 -4.37
CA LYS A 98 -9.97 -6.58 -5.16
C LYS A 98 -10.62 -5.95 -6.38
N PRO A 99 -10.57 -6.59 -7.56
CA PRO A 99 -11.43 -6.19 -8.67
C PRO A 99 -12.90 -6.43 -8.27
N SER A 100 -13.79 -5.51 -8.66
CA SER A 100 -15.25 -5.67 -8.51
C SER A 100 -15.79 -6.78 -9.37
#